data_AF-A0A6P8XAU0-F1
#
_entry.id   AF-A0A6P8XAU0-F1
#
_cell.length_a   1.000
_cell.length_b   1.000
_cell.length_c   1.000
_cell.angle_alpha   90.00
_cell.angle_beta   90.00
_cell.angle_gamma   90.00
#
_symmetry.space_group_name_H-M   'P 1'
#
loop_
_entity.id
_entity.type
_entity.pdbx_description
1 polymer ?
#
loop_
_entity_poly.entity_id
_entity_poly.type
_entity_poly.pdbx_seq_one_letter_code
_entity_poly.pdbx_strand_id
1 'polypeptide(L)'
;MFEFRFLMFGVFFGLVIAQIAYVEDQDIDKSKSNLEGRKPLYSPARCSRYQLLYPGDQQNDWICDCAPAALYYPETDACYPAYRQGPCKVGEILVLYKEKVIPECVNNPCQQDGHFMIRDKCYEFGNSNHSSNPCPFKEYTFVLGVNPKTLMVDCVQLSMQLETRLGVGDEEAAEAPPYYHIEVAEKCLPGSRLYSQGVCNAAATAPSKQV
;
A
#
# COMPACT_ATOMS: atom_id res chain seq x y z
N MET A 1 4.74 62.88 40.19
CA MET A 1 3.72 61.91 40.65
C MET A 1 2.96 61.45 39.42
N PHE A 2 3.36 60.32 38.81
CA PHE A 2 2.53 59.54 37.89
C PHE A 2 3.21 58.17 37.74
N GLU A 3 2.71 57.20 38.50
CA GLU A 3 3.09 55.79 38.46
C GLU A 3 2.27 55.10 37.36
N PHE A 4 2.92 54.58 36.31
CA PHE A 4 2.27 53.74 35.32
C PHE A 4 2.64 52.28 35.59
N ARG A 5 1.77 51.56 36.29
CA ARG A 5 1.84 50.11 36.43
C ARG A 5 1.33 49.46 35.14
N PHE A 6 2.24 48.91 34.33
CA PHE A 6 1.90 48.05 33.20
C PHE A 6 1.60 46.63 33.70
N LEU A 7 0.35 46.21 33.53
CA LEU A 7 -0.14 44.84 33.77
C LEU A 7 0.31 43.95 32.60
N MET A 8 1.20 43.00 32.87
CA MET A 8 1.63 41.97 31.91
C MET A 8 0.50 40.95 31.70
N PHE A 9 -0.23 41.03 30.59
CA PHE A 9 -1.08 39.94 30.12
C PHE A 9 -0.24 39.00 29.25
N GLY A 10 0.20 37.88 29.83
CA GLY A 10 0.89 36.82 29.10
C GLY A 10 -0.10 36.04 28.21
N VAL A 11 -0.01 36.23 26.91
CA VAL A 11 -0.72 35.39 25.92
C VAL A 11 0.14 34.15 25.68
N PHE A 12 -0.22 33.03 26.31
CA PHE A 12 0.35 31.72 25.99
C PHE A 12 -0.21 31.26 24.64
N PHE A 13 0.54 31.50 23.56
CA PHE A 13 0.31 30.83 22.29
C PHE A 13 0.70 29.35 22.43
N GLY A 14 -0.30 28.49 22.61
CA GLY A 14 -0.11 27.05 22.53
C GLY A 14 0.33 26.66 21.13
N LEU A 15 1.57 26.18 21.00
CA LEU A 15 2.07 25.54 19.79
C LEU A 15 1.32 24.23 19.60
N VAL A 16 0.28 24.26 18.77
CA VAL A 16 -0.38 23.05 18.26
C VAL A 16 0.54 22.44 17.23
N ILE A 17 1.27 21.39 17.62
CA ILE A 17 2.07 20.59 16.70
C ILE A 17 1.08 19.77 15.86
N ALA A 18 0.74 20.27 14.67
CA ALA A 18 -0.02 19.52 13.69
C ALA A 18 0.81 18.30 13.26
N GLN A 19 0.29 17.11 13.52
CA GLN A 19 0.92 15.87 13.07
C GLN A 19 0.70 15.75 11.55
N ILE A 20 1.79 15.81 10.80
CA ILE A 20 1.78 15.65 9.35
C ILE A 20 1.64 14.15 9.07
N ALA A 21 0.52 13.73 8.49
CA ALA A 21 0.31 12.38 7.99
C ALA A 21 0.69 12.33 6.51
N TYR A 22 1.51 11.35 6.14
CA TYR A 22 1.88 11.10 4.75
C TYR A 22 0.92 10.07 4.14
N VAL A 23 0.53 10.28 2.89
CA VAL A 23 -0.34 9.40 2.12
C VAL A 23 0.54 8.42 1.35
N GLU A 24 0.41 7.12 1.62
CA GLU A 24 0.99 6.09 0.74
C GLU A 24 0.02 5.79 -0.41
N ASP A 25 0.48 5.92 -1.65
CA ASP A 25 -0.33 5.56 -2.82
C ASP A 25 -0.18 4.07 -3.13
N GLN A 26 -1.32 3.36 -3.18
CA GLN A 26 -1.41 2.00 -3.70
C GLN A 26 -2.56 1.86 -4.71
N ASP A 27 -2.39 0.93 -5.65
CA ASP A 27 -3.44 0.52 -6.59
C ASP A 27 -4.57 -0.20 -5.86
N ILE A 28 -5.67 0.50 -5.58
CA ILE A 28 -6.86 -0.08 -4.94
C ILE A 28 -7.78 -0.70 -6.00
N ASP A 29 -8.14 -1.97 -5.77
CA ASP A 29 -9.14 -2.70 -6.56
C ASP A 29 -10.52 -2.02 -6.49
N LYS A 30 -11.13 -1.80 -7.65
CA LYS A 30 -12.35 -0.99 -7.87
C LYS A 30 -13.64 -1.63 -7.31
N SER A 31 -13.55 -2.62 -6.42
CA SER A 31 -14.71 -3.30 -5.83
C SER A 31 -15.21 -2.70 -4.51
N LYS A 32 -14.49 -1.74 -3.89
CA LYS A 32 -14.91 -1.09 -2.65
C LYS A 32 -15.62 0.25 -2.94
N SER A 33 -16.91 0.18 -3.28
CA SER A 33 -17.76 1.34 -3.59
C SER A 33 -17.83 2.42 -2.48
N ASN A 34 -17.43 2.08 -1.26
CA ASN A 34 -17.59 2.94 -0.07
C ASN A 34 -16.28 3.63 0.35
N LEU A 35 -15.20 3.54 -0.44
CA LEU A 35 -13.94 4.20 -0.08
C LEU A 35 -14.01 5.72 -0.27
N GLU A 36 -14.85 6.25 -1.17
CA GLU A 36 -14.97 7.70 -1.43
C GLU A 36 -13.60 8.42 -1.59
N GLY A 37 -12.58 7.73 -2.12
CA GLY A 37 -11.22 8.28 -2.24
C GLY A 37 -10.40 8.33 -0.94
N ARG A 38 -10.91 7.79 0.18
CA ARG A 38 -10.14 7.60 1.42
C ARG A 38 -9.00 6.62 1.18
N LYS A 39 -7.79 6.99 1.59
CA LYS A 39 -6.57 6.17 1.52
C LYS A 39 -6.15 5.70 2.92
N PRO A 40 -5.40 4.60 3.04
CA PRO A 40 -4.84 4.17 4.31
C PRO A 40 -3.94 5.25 4.90
N LEU A 41 -3.98 5.43 6.23
CA LEU A 41 -3.24 6.47 6.92
C LEU A 41 -2.29 5.88 7.96
N TYR A 42 -1.08 6.43 8.05
CA TYR A 42 -0.20 6.17 9.18
C TYR A 42 -0.68 6.93 10.42
N SER A 43 -1.05 6.20 11.48
CA SER A 43 -1.53 6.80 12.74
C SER A 43 -1.03 6.00 13.95
N PRO A 44 0.21 6.25 14.42
CA PRO A 44 0.81 5.47 15.51
C PRO A 44 0.14 5.68 16.88
N ALA A 45 -0.69 6.72 17.01
CA ALA A 45 -1.52 6.94 18.20
C ALA A 45 -2.78 6.05 18.23
N ARG A 46 -3.18 5.47 17.09
CA ARG A 46 -4.41 4.67 16.94
C ARG A 46 -4.15 3.22 16.56
N CYS A 47 -3.16 2.98 15.72
CA CYS A 47 -2.80 1.66 15.23
C CYS A 47 -1.43 1.24 15.76
N SER A 48 -1.28 -0.06 15.99
CA SER A 48 -0.03 -0.65 16.45
C SER A 48 1.07 -0.56 15.39
N ARG A 49 2.30 -0.93 15.78
CA ARG A 49 3.42 -0.99 14.84
C ARG A 49 3.08 -1.92 13.66
N TYR A 50 3.51 -1.52 12.46
CA TYR A 50 3.28 -2.25 11.20
C TYR A 50 1.80 -2.40 10.82
N GLN A 51 0.95 -1.49 11.31
CA GLN A 51 -0.43 -1.34 10.90
C GLN A 51 -0.67 0.05 10.33
N LEU A 52 -1.65 0.17 9.43
CA LEU A 52 -2.20 1.43 8.97
C LEU A 52 -3.68 1.50 9.32
N LEU A 53 -4.20 2.72 9.36
CA LEU A 53 -5.62 2.99 9.54
C LEU A 53 -6.30 2.93 8.17
N TYR A 54 -7.01 1.85 7.91
CA TYR A 54 -7.76 1.62 6.67
C TYR A 54 -9.19 2.14 6.79
N PRO A 55 -9.77 2.67 5.71
CA PRO A 55 -11.18 2.98 5.67
C PRO A 55 -12.02 1.69 5.76
N GLY A 56 -12.96 1.66 6.70
CA GLY A 56 -13.93 0.57 6.85
C GLY A 56 -15.08 0.67 5.84
N ASP A 57 -16.02 -0.27 5.94
CA ASP A 57 -17.11 -0.42 4.97
C ASP A 57 -18.19 0.68 5.07
N GLN A 58 -18.21 1.41 6.18
CA GLN A 58 -19.09 2.57 6.41
C GLN A 58 -18.33 3.89 6.18
N GLN A 59 -19.07 4.96 5.87
CA GLN A 59 -18.52 6.27 5.48
C GLN A 59 -17.51 6.87 6.48
N ASN A 60 -17.71 6.62 7.78
CA ASN A 60 -16.85 7.14 8.85
C ASN A 60 -16.13 6.04 9.65
N ASP A 61 -16.19 4.80 9.18
CA ASP A 61 -15.53 3.68 9.83
C ASP A 61 -14.06 3.61 9.43
N TRP A 62 -13.21 3.26 10.40
CA TRP A 62 -11.77 3.14 10.25
C TRP A 62 -11.25 1.99 11.11
N ILE A 63 -10.53 1.07 10.48
CA ILE A 63 -9.99 -0.14 11.10
C ILE A 63 -8.48 -0.16 10.97
N CYS A 64 -7.79 -0.66 11.99
CA CYS A 64 -6.36 -0.93 11.89
C CYS A 64 -6.16 -2.30 11.22
N ASP A 65 -5.34 -2.33 10.16
CA ASP A 65 -4.96 -3.57 9.48
C ASP A 65 -3.46 -3.52 9.15
N CYS A 66 -2.87 -4.67 8.83
CA CYS A 66 -1.45 -4.78 8.53
C CYS A 66 -1.06 -3.85 7.38
N ALA A 67 0.06 -3.14 7.58
CA ALA A 67 0.65 -2.30 6.54
C ALA A 67 1.03 -3.16 5.32
N PRO A 68 1.19 -2.53 4.14
CA PRO A 68 1.65 -3.25 2.96
C PRO A 68 2.93 -4.06 3.22
N ALA A 69 2.97 -5.27 2.67
CA ALA A 69 4.05 -6.23 2.89
C ALA A 69 4.29 -6.62 4.37
N ALA A 70 3.33 -6.37 5.26
CA ALA A 70 3.30 -6.95 6.61
C ALA A 70 2.29 -8.10 6.71
N LEU A 71 2.60 -9.07 7.56
CA LEU A 71 1.87 -10.30 7.78
C LEU A 71 1.30 -10.30 9.21
N TYR A 72 0.03 -10.65 9.34
CA TYR A 72 -0.61 -10.90 10.64
C TYR A 72 -0.11 -12.23 11.22
N TYR A 73 0.32 -12.22 12.48
CA TYR A 73 0.75 -13.40 13.23
C TYR A 73 -0.23 -13.67 14.39
N PRO A 74 -1.07 -14.72 14.29
CA PRO A 74 -2.18 -14.96 15.23
C PRO A 74 -1.75 -15.11 16.70
N GLU A 75 -0.61 -15.73 16.96
CA GLU A 75 -0.15 -16.05 18.32
C GLU A 75 0.19 -14.80 19.14
N THR A 76 0.58 -13.72 18.47
CA THR A 76 0.90 -12.43 19.09
C THR A 76 -0.15 -11.36 18.84
N ASP A 77 -1.17 -11.66 18.03
CA ASP A 77 -2.19 -10.71 17.57
C ASP A 77 -1.58 -9.40 17.02
N ALA A 78 -0.56 -9.52 16.16
CA ALA A 78 0.22 -8.39 15.68
C ALA A 78 0.71 -8.59 14.24
N CYS A 79 1.03 -7.49 13.57
CA CYS A 79 1.58 -7.50 12.21
C CYS A 79 3.10 -7.41 12.24
N TYR A 80 3.78 -8.08 11.31
CA TYR A 80 5.24 -8.03 11.16
C TYR A 80 5.62 -7.97 9.68
N PRO A 81 6.66 -7.22 9.28
CA PRO A 81 7.08 -7.19 7.89
C PRO A 81 7.47 -8.60 7.40
N ALA A 82 7.04 -8.97 6.20
CA ALA A 82 7.42 -10.23 5.56
C ALA A 82 8.94 -10.28 5.34
N TYR A 83 9.51 -11.49 5.39
CA TYR A 83 10.96 -11.75 5.27
C TYR A 83 11.83 -11.01 6.30
N ARG A 84 11.23 -10.58 7.42
CA ARG A 84 11.96 -10.10 8.60
C ARG A 84 11.82 -11.10 9.75
N GLN A 85 12.66 -10.97 10.76
CA GLN A 85 12.64 -11.84 11.93
C GLN A 85 11.25 -11.88 12.60
N GLY A 86 10.64 -10.72 12.82
CA GLY A 86 9.30 -10.64 13.43
C GLY A 86 9.22 -11.41 14.77
N PRO A 87 8.23 -12.29 14.96
CA PRO A 87 8.07 -13.11 16.16
C PRO A 87 8.93 -14.38 16.13
N CYS A 88 9.64 -14.65 15.04
CA CYS A 88 10.46 -15.85 14.88
C CYS A 88 11.73 -15.80 15.74
N LYS A 89 12.38 -16.97 15.90
CA LYS A 89 13.63 -17.05 16.65
C LYS A 89 14.75 -16.30 15.92
N VAL A 90 15.83 -16.00 16.65
CA VAL A 90 17.04 -15.45 16.06
C VAL A 90 17.54 -16.39 14.96
N GLY A 91 17.80 -15.85 13.77
CA GLY A 91 18.21 -16.63 12.59
C GLY A 91 17.05 -17.18 11.76
N GLU A 92 15.80 -16.87 12.09
CA GLU A 92 14.61 -17.18 11.29
C GLU A 92 13.95 -15.91 10.74
N ILE A 93 13.12 -16.08 9.71
CA ILE A 93 12.31 -15.03 9.09
C ILE A 93 10.87 -15.49 8.89
N LEU A 94 9.93 -14.55 8.92
CA LEU A 94 8.51 -14.78 8.74
C LEU A 94 8.13 -14.75 7.25
N VAL A 95 7.53 -15.83 6.74
CA VAL A 95 7.17 -15.96 5.32
C VAL A 95 5.74 -16.49 5.18
N LEU A 96 4.96 -15.91 4.27
CA LEU A 96 3.64 -16.44 3.88
C LEU A 96 3.71 -16.96 2.45
N TYR A 97 3.70 -18.27 2.27
CA TYR A 97 3.64 -18.88 0.93
C TYR A 97 2.24 -18.74 0.33
N LYS A 98 2.16 -18.59 -1.00
CA LYS A 98 0.91 -18.34 -1.76
C LYS A 98 -0.24 -19.31 -1.46
N GLU A 99 0.09 -20.55 -1.09
CA GLU A 99 -0.89 -21.61 -0.81
C GLU A 99 -1.29 -21.69 0.67
N LYS A 100 -0.69 -20.86 1.53
CA LYS A 100 -0.92 -20.84 2.97
C LYS A 100 -1.67 -19.59 3.37
N VAL A 101 -2.40 -19.71 4.48
CA VAL A 101 -3.14 -18.60 5.11
C VAL A 101 -2.42 -18.12 6.37
N ILE A 102 -1.64 -19.01 7.00
CA ILE A 102 -0.87 -18.72 8.22
C ILE A 102 0.61 -18.61 7.83
N PRO A 103 1.31 -17.53 8.25
CA PRO A 103 2.73 -17.37 7.97
C PRO A 103 3.58 -18.31 8.84
N GLU A 104 4.76 -18.65 8.34
CA GLU A 104 5.67 -19.60 8.96
C GLU A 104 7.03 -18.98 9.23
N CYS A 105 7.66 -19.41 10.32
CA CYS A 105 9.05 -19.11 10.61
C CYS A 105 9.94 -20.11 9.89
N VAL A 106 10.80 -19.61 9.01
CA VAL A 106 11.76 -20.41 8.26
C VAL A 106 13.18 -19.92 8.53
N ASN A 107 14.17 -20.81 8.41
CA ASN A 107 15.57 -20.43 8.61
C ASN A 107 15.99 -19.36 7.60
N ASN A 108 16.72 -18.35 8.08
CA ASN A 108 17.30 -17.30 7.24
C ASN A 108 18.70 -17.73 6.76
N PRO A 109 18.90 -18.02 5.46
CA PRO A 109 20.20 -18.42 4.94
C PRO A 109 21.30 -17.36 5.14
N CYS A 110 20.92 -16.08 5.22
CA CYS A 110 21.84 -14.97 5.42
C CYS A 110 22.26 -14.78 6.88
N GLN A 111 21.59 -15.45 7.84
CA GLN A 111 21.85 -15.32 9.29
C GLN A 111 21.85 -13.86 9.79
N GLN A 112 21.24 -12.96 9.03
CA GLN A 112 21.19 -11.53 9.29
C GLN A 112 19.82 -11.02 8.87
N ASP A 113 19.10 -10.39 9.81
CA ASP A 113 17.78 -9.81 9.51
C ASP A 113 17.90 -8.71 8.45
N GLY A 114 16.86 -8.57 7.63
CA GLY A 114 16.86 -7.60 6.54
C GLY A 114 17.69 -7.96 5.32
N HIS A 115 18.21 -9.18 5.25
CA HIS A 115 18.93 -9.69 4.09
C HIS A 115 18.19 -10.85 3.45
N PHE A 116 18.27 -10.94 2.13
CA PHE A 116 17.69 -12.02 1.35
C PHE A 116 18.72 -12.61 0.38
N MET A 117 18.71 -13.93 0.24
CA MET A 117 19.70 -14.66 -0.54
C MET A 117 19.25 -14.82 -2.00
N ILE A 118 20.08 -14.38 -2.94
CA ILE A 118 19.89 -14.58 -4.39
C ILE A 118 21.17 -15.18 -4.95
N ARG A 119 21.10 -16.42 -5.47
CA ARG A 119 22.26 -17.15 -6.04
C ARG A 119 23.46 -17.15 -5.09
N ASP A 120 23.25 -17.59 -3.85
CA ASP A 120 24.26 -17.72 -2.79
C ASP A 120 24.92 -16.40 -2.33
N LYS A 121 24.35 -15.25 -2.70
CA LYS A 121 24.76 -13.94 -2.21
C LYS A 121 23.61 -13.26 -1.47
N CYS A 122 23.94 -12.72 -0.30
CA CYS A 122 23.00 -11.97 0.52
C CYS A 122 22.95 -10.50 0.10
N TYR A 123 21.73 -10.00 -0.02
CA TYR A 123 21.43 -8.63 -0.41
C TYR A 123 20.52 -7.99 0.64
N GLU A 124 20.83 -6.76 1.00
CA GLU A 124 20.03 -5.99 1.96
C GLU A 124 18.76 -5.45 1.28
N PHE A 125 17.61 -5.59 1.95
CA PHE A 125 16.36 -4.97 1.51
C PHE A 125 16.47 -3.44 1.53
N GLY A 126 15.88 -2.77 0.53
CA GLY A 126 15.86 -1.31 0.46
C GLY A 126 17.19 -0.66 0.05
N ASN A 127 18.22 -1.45 -0.26
CA ASN A 127 19.53 -0.91 -0.62
C ASN A 127 19.50 -0.23 -1.99
N SER A 128 19.65 1.09 -2.01
CA SER A 128 19.67 1.93 -3.20
C SER A 128 21.06 2.08 -3.84
N ASN A 129 22.13 1.54 -3.23
CA ASN A 129 23.48 1.60 -3.80
C ASN A 129 23.56 0.73 -5.06
N HIS A 130 23.87 1.38 -6.19
CA HIS A 130 23.91 0.74 -7.50
C HIS A 130 24.90 -0.43 -7.59
N SER A 131 25.97 -0.48 -6.79
CA SER A 131 26.95 -1.56 -6.86
C SER A 131 26.52 -2.82 -6.09
N SER A 132 25.71 -2.66 -5.04
CA SER A 132 25.26 -3.76 -4.17
C SER A 132 23.79 -4.13 -4.37
N ASN A 133 22.99 -3.32 -5.07
CA ASN A 133 21.60 -3.61 -5.38
C ASN A 133 21.47 -4.63 -6.54
N PRO A 134 20.76 -5.77 -6.34
CA PRO A 134 20.59 -6.79 -7.37
C PRO A 134 19.54 -6.43 -8.44
N CYS A 135 18.73 -5.38 -8.22
CA CYS A 135 17.63 -5.04 -9.12
C CYS A 135 18.08 -4.36 -10.43
N PRO A 136 17.39 -4.64 -11.56
CA PRO A 136 17.58 -3.91 -12.81
C PRO A 136 17.00 -2.48 -12.71
N PHE A 137 17.33 -1.62 -13.67
CA PHE A 137 16.78 -0.25 -13.77
C PHE A 137 17.05 0.63 -12.54
N LYS A 138 18.33 0.70 -12.16
CA LYS A 138 18.79 1.42 -10.96
C LYS A 138 18.52 2.93 -11.04
N GLU A 139 18.42 3.46 -12.26
CA GLU A 139 18.05 4.86 -12.53
C GLU A 139 16.63 5.20 -12.05
N TYR A 140 15.77 4.20 -11.85
CA TYR A 140 14.37 4.34 -11.45
C TYR A 140 14.11 3.90 -10.00
N THR A 141 15.16 3.90 -9.16
CA THR A 141 15.09 3.64 -7.71
C THR A 141 14.40 2.32 -7.34
N PHE A 142 14.51 1.30 -8.21
CA PHE A 142 14.12 -0.07 -7.86
C PHE A 142 15.10 -0.66 -6.88
N VAL A 143 14.60 -1.20 -5.78
CA VAL A 143 15.40 -1.87 -4.75
C VAL A 143 14.81 -3.24 -4.46
N LEU A 144 15.64 -4.11 -3.89
CA LEU A 144 15.15 -5.37 -3.37
C LEU A 144 14.16 -5.09 -2.24
N GLY A 145 12.93 -5.58 -2.36
CA GLY A 145 11.87 -5.38 -1.39
C GLY A 145 10.86 -6.53 -1.42
N VAL A 146 9.70 -6.31 -0.82
CA VAL A 146 8.59 -7.27 -0.85
C VAL A 146 7.44 -6.63 -1.62
N ASN A 147 6.93 -7.35 -2.62
CA ASN A 147 5.78 -6.91 -3.38
C ASN A 147 4.52 -7.03 -2.52
N PRO A 148 3.76 -5.95 -2.27
CA PRO A 148 2.63 -5.96 -1.35
C PRO A 148 1.43 -6.77 -1.86
N LYS A 149 1.34 -7.04 -3.17
CA LYS A 149 0.26 -7.85 -3.77
C LYS A 149 0.55 -9.35 -3.70
N THR A 150 1.81 -9.75 -3.90
CA THR A 150 2.20 -11.17 -3.92
C THR A 150 2.79 -11.65 -2.61
N LEU A 151 3.20 -10.73 -1.72
CA LEU A 151 3.95 -10.98 -0.48
C LEU A 151 5.25 -11.77 -0.71
N MET A 152 5.81 -11.68 -1.91
CA MET A 152 7.08 -12.31 -2.30
C MET A 152 8.18 -11.26 -2.45
N VAL A 153 9.43 -11.68 -2.32
CA VAL A 153 10.58 -10.82 -2.59
C VAL A 153 10.64 -10.49 -4.09
N ASP A 154 10.79 -9.21 -4.39
CA ASP A 154 10.77 -8.66 -5.74
C ASP A 154 11.59 -7.36 -5.82
N CYS A 155 11.80 -6.86 -7.03
CA CYS A 155 12.31 -5.52 -7.26
C CYS A 155 11.16 -4.53 -7.22
N VAL A 156 11.06 -3.79 -6.12
CA VAL A 156 10.01 -2.80 -5.89
C VAL A 156 10.57 -1.40 -6.06
N GLN A 157 9.76 -0.51 -6.61
CA GLN A 157 10.13 0.89 -6.74
C GLN A 157 10.02 1.56 -5.36
N LEU A 158 11.09 2.19 -4.88
CA LEU A 158 10.96 3.16 -3.78
C LEU A 158 10.10 4.29 -4.32
N SER A 159 8.92 4.47 -3.73
CA SER A 159 7.93 5.46 -4.11
C SER A 159 8.57 6.84 -4.36
N MET A 160 8.69 7.24 -5.63
CA MET A 160 8.93 8.64 -5.98
C MET A 160 7.60 9.39 -5.82
N GLN A 161 7.20 9.66 -4.59
CA GLN A 161 6.27 10.74 -4.29
C GLN A 161 7.07 11.90 -3.71
N LEU A 162 7.73 12.62 -4.61
CA LEU A 162 7.98 14.02 -4.38
C LEU A 162 7.65 14.75 -5.67
N GLU A 163 6.35 14.98 -5.91
CA GLU A 163 5.95 16.22 -6.56
C GLU A 163 6.44 17.36 -5.65
N THR A 164 7.72 17.70 -5.78
CA THR A 164 8.24 18.92 -5.17
C THR A 164 7.44 20.07 -5.74
N ARG A 165 6.97 20.95 -4.86
CA ARG A 165 6.27 22.22 -5.17
C ARG A 165 7.08 23.23 -6.01
N LEU A 166 8.07 22.79 -6.77
CA LEU A 166 8.72 23.56 -7.82
C LEU A 166 7.93 23.29 -9.10
N GLY A 167 6.94 24.15 -9.35
CA GLY A 167 6.21 24.15 -10.60
C GLY A 167 7.16 24.27 -11.77
N VAL A 168 7.17 23.24 -12.61
CA VAL A 168 7.22 23.43 -14.05
C VAL A 168 5.79 23.14 -14.49
N GLY A 169 4.99 24.20 -14.54
CA GLY A 169 3.82 24.15 -15.38
C GLY A 169 4.35 23.99 -16.79
N ASP A 170 4.04 22.87 -17.41
CA ASP A 170 3.67 22.79 -18.81
C ASP A 170 2.84 21.52 -18.99
N GLU A 171 1.74 21.72 -19.70
CA GLU A 171 0.69 20.77 -20.00
C GLU A 171 1.25 19.66 -20.89
N GLU A 172 1.62 18.52 -20.31
CA GLU A 172 1.66 17.24 -21.03
C GLU A 172 1.69 16.11 -20.01
N ALA A 173 0.50 15.68 -19.60
CA ALA A 173 0.32 14.38 -18.99
C ALA A 173 0.91 13.35 -19.96
N ALA A 174 1.99 12.69 -19.54
CA ALA A 174 2.59 11.60 -20.28
C ALA A 174 1.53 10.53 -20.54
N GLU A 175 1.00 10.54 -21.75
CA GLU A 175 0.03 9.59 -22.26
C GLU A 175 0.71 8.20 -22.25
N ALA A 176 0.12 7.25 -21.52
CA ALA A 176 0.63 5.90 -21.43
C ALA A 176 0.66 5.26 -22.84
N PRO A 177 1.70 4.47 -23.19
CA PRO A 177 1.83 3.89 -24.52
C PRO A 177 0.60 3.05 -24.90
N PRO A 178 0.21 3.05 -26.19
CA PRO A 178 -1.12 2.62 -26.62
C PRO A 178 -1.17 1.10 -26.76
N TYR A 179 -1.27 0.36 -25.66
CA TYR A 179 -1.71 -1.04 -25.73
C TYR A 179 -2.25 -1.57 -24.39
N TYR A 180 -3.36 -1.00 -23.92
CA TYR A 180 -4.40 -1.76 -23.20
C TYR A 180 -5.72 -0.96 -23.21
N HIS A 181 -6.51 -1.12 -24.27
CA HIS A 181 -7.88 -0.62 -24.25
C HIS A 181 -8.74 -1.54 -23.37
N ILE A 182 -8.94 -1.17 -22.10
CA ILE A 182 -10.00 -1.75 -21.25
C ILE A 182 -11.37 -1.09 -21.56
N GLU A 183 -11.40 -0.10 -22.44
CA GLU A 183 -12.61 0.67 -22.76
C GLU A 183 -13.58 -0.02 -23.74
N VAL A 184 -13.33 -1.26 -24.14
CA VAL A 184 -14.20 -2.00 -25.11
C VAL A 184 -14.99 -3.14 -24.44
N ALA A 185 -15.13 -3.14 -23.11
CA ALA A 185 -16.13 -4.01 -22.48
C ALA A 185 -17.51 -3.33 -22.57
N GLU A 186 -18.23 -3.55 -23.67
CA GLU A 186 -19.64 -3.16 -23.77
C GLU A 186 -20.42 -3.75 -22.59
N LYS A 187 -21.02 -2.88 -21.78
CA LYS A 187 -21.90 -3.32 -20.70
C LYS A 187 -23.09 -4.05 -21.31
N CYS A 188 -23.33 -5.29 -20.89
CA CYS A 188 -24.52 -6.02 -21.32
C CYS A 188 -25.79 -5.25 -20.96
N LEU A 189 -26.83 -5.41 -21.78
CA LEU A 189 -28.16 -4.91 -21.46
C LEU A 189 -28.62 -5.44 -20.09
N PRO A 190 -29.38 -4.64 -19.32
CA PRO A 190 -29.97 -5.09 -18.07
C PRO A 190 -30.76 -6.41 -18.27
N GLY A 191 -30.40 -7.45 -17.53
CA GLY A 191 -30.99 -8.80 -17.65
C GLY A 191 -30.16 -9.81 -18.45
N SER A 192 -29.07 -9.39 -19.09
CA SER A 192 -28.15 -10.29 -19.80
C SER A 192 -26.95 -10.72 -18.93
N ARG A 193 -26.47 -11.95 -19.13
CA ARG A 193 -25.27 -12.50 -18.46
C ARG A 193 -24.10 -12.61 -19.44
N LEU A 194 -22.89 -12.32 -18.96
CA LEU A 194 -21.62 -12.51 -19.66
C LEU A 194 -21.25 -14.00 -19.77
N TYR A 195 -20.83 -14.43 -20.96
CA TYR A 195 -20.19 -15.74 -21.15
C TYR A 195 -18.74 -15.71 -20.65
N SER A 196 -18.15 -16.88 -20.39
CA SER A 196 -16.75 -17.01 -19.94
C SER A 196 -15.72 -16.42 -20.93
N GLN A 197 -16.14 -16.15 -22.17
CA GLN A 197 -15.33 -15.56 -23.24
C GLN A 197 -15.51 -14.03 -23.38
N GLY A 198 -16.27 -13.39 -22.48
CA GLY A 198 -16.42 -11.93 -22.48
C GLY A 198 -17.49 -11.36 -23.42
N VAL A 199 -18.44 -12.19 -23.90
CA VAL A 199 -19.52 -11.77 -24.81
C VAL A 199 -20.88 -11.79 -24.09
N CYS A 200 -21.72 -10.79 -24.33
CA CYS A 200 -23.08 -10.69 -23.77
C CYS A 200 -24.10 -11.53 -24.56
N ASN A 201 -24.96 -12.30 -23.88
CA ASN A 201 -26.04 -13.03 -24.54
C ASN A 201 -27.28 -12.13 -24.77
N ALA A 202 -27.78 -12.05 -25.99
CA ALA A 202 -29.06 -11.42 -26.33
C ALA A 202 -30.17 -12.48 -26.39
N ALA A 203 -30.60 -13.02 -25.25
CA ALA A 203 -31.73 -13.95 -25.22
C ALA A 203 -32.42 -14.00 -23.85
N ALA A 204 -33.34 -13.07 -23.65
CA ALA A 204 -34.60 -13.31 -22.94
C ALA A 204 -35.60 -12.24 -23.39
N THR A 205 -36.20 -12.44 -24.56
CA THR A 205 -37.42 -11.74 -24.98
C THR A 205 -38.46 -11.94 -23.87
N ALA A 206 -38.75 -10.89 -23.12
CA ALA A 206 -39.94 -10.84 -22.28
C ALA A 206 -41.18 -11.02 -23.18
N PRO A 207 -42.22 -11.74 -22.74
CA PRO A 207 -43.39 -11.98 -23.55
C PRO A 207 -44.08 -10.65 -23.89
N SER A 208 -44.42 -10.49 -25.17
CA SER A 208 -45.24 -9.40 -25.70
C SER A 208 -46.52 -9.24 -24.87
N LYS A 209 -46.73 -8.06 -24.28
CA LYS A 209 -48.09 -7.61 -23.95
C LYS A 209 -48.85 -7.47 -25.28
N GLN A 210 -49.75 -8.40 -25.56
CA GLN A 210 -50.83 -8.17 -26.52
C GLN A 210 -51.89 -7.28 -25.84
N VAL A 211 -52.34 -6.29 -26.62
CA VAL A 211 -53.50 -5.42 -26.35
C VAL A 211 -54.78 -6.24 -26.31
#